data_AF-A0A2T0B0Z2-F1
#
_entry.id   AF-A0A2T0B0Z2-F1
#
_cell.length_a   1.000
_cell.length_b   1.000
_cell.length_c   1.000
_cell.angle_alpha   90.00
_cell.angle_beta   90.00
_cell.angle_gamma   90.00
#
_symmetry.space_group_name_H-M   'P 1'
#
loop_
_entity.id
_entity.type
_entity.pdbx_description
1 polymer ?
#
loop_
_entity_poly.entity_id
_entity_poly.type
_entity_poly.pdbx_seq_one_letter_code
_entity_poly.pdbx_strand_id
1 'polypeptide(L)'
;MEDKNLMIGIETSDDAAVYKLNEDTAMIQTLDFFTPIVDDPYTFGQIAAANALSDIYAMGGKPVVALNIVCFPNCLPIEILGQILNGGADKVLEAGAVVVGGHSVDDNEPKYGLSVTGIVNPNRILKNFGSLVGDVLILTKPLGTGIINTAIKGEIASKEAYEKAVRVMKTLNKYAGEIINKYDVTACTDITGFGLMGHSYEMAYASKVSFKIYKELIPYIEEVTNSYK
;
A
#
# COMPACT_ATOMS: atom_id res chain seq x y z
N MET A 1 -23.23 -9.88 4.41
CA MET A 1 -23.66 -10.03 3.00
C MET A 1 -23.15 -11.40 2.60
N GLU A 2 -24.01 -12.42 2.51
CA GLU A 2 -23.54 -13.79 2.21
C GLU A 2 -23.67 -14.06 0.71
N ASP A 3 -22.57 -13.92 -0.01
CA ASP A 3 -22.41 -14.41 -1.37
C ASP A 3 -21.35 -15.52 -1.35
N LYS A 4 -21.69 -16.69 -1.87
CA LYS A 4 -20.82 -17.88 -1.93
C LYS A 4 -19.49 -17.66 -2.66
N ASN A 5 -19.42 -16.65 -3.54
CA ASN A 5 -18.22 -16.33 -4.29
C ASN A 5 -17.34 -15.30 -3.58
N LEU A 6 -17.83 -14.62 -2.54
CA LEU A 6 -17.02 -13.73 -1.72
C LEU A 6 -16.11 -14.60 -0.85
N MET A 7 -14.82 -14.63 -1.19
CA MET A 7 -13.82 -15.45 -0.49
C MET A 7 -13.26 -14.73 0.72
N ILE A 8 -13.07 -13.41 0.60
CA ILE A 8 -12.56 -12.52 1.64
C ILE A 8 -13.40 -11.24 1.57
N GLY A 9 -14.15 -11.00 2.64
CA GLY A 9 -15.01 -9.84 2.81
C GLY A 9 -14.56 -8.95 3.96
N ILE A 10 -15.51 -8.18 4.50
CA ILE A 10 -15.25 -7.21 5.58
C ILE A 10 -15.01 -7.92 6.92
N GLU A 11 -15.48 -9.16 7.08
CA GLU A 11 -15.42 -9.90 8.33
C GLU A 11 -14.01 -10.16 8.89
N THR A 12 -12.97 -10.20 8.06
CA THR A 12 -11.59 -10.55 8.48
C THR A 12 -10.62 -9.36 8.50
N SER A 13 -11.09 -8.13 8.26
CA SER A 13 -10.23 -6.93 8.15
C SER A 13 -8.98 -7.17 7.29
N ASP A 14 -9.14 -7.89 6.18
CA ASP A 14 -8.04 -8.17 5.24
C ASP A 14 -7.76 -6.93 4.36
N ASP A 15 -6.61 -6.92 3.70
CA ASP A 15 -6.13 -5.73 2.97
C ASP A 15 -7.02 -5.40 1.75
N ALA A 16 -7.73 -6.39 1.19
CA ALA A 16 -8.65 -6.19 0.07
C ALA A 16 -9.77 -7.24 0.00
N ALA A 17 -10.84 -6.90 -0.73
CA ALA A 17 -11.91 -7.85 -1.00
C ALA A 17 -11.50 -8.85 -2.09
N VAL A 18 -11.80 -10.13 -1.91
CA VAL A 18 -11.53 -11.18 -2.90
C VAL A 18 -12.81 -11.89 -3.32
N TYR A 19 -13.10 -11.86 -4.62
CA TYR A 19 -14.30 -12.44 -5.21
C TYR A 19 -13.95 -13.48 -6.28
N LYS A 20 -14.38 -14.73 -6.08
CA LYS A 20 -14.13 -15.83 -7.02
C LYS A 20 -14.93 -15.62 -8.31
N LEU A 21 -14.23 -15.53 -9.45
CA LEU A 21 -14.87 -15.45 -10.77
C LEU A 21 -15.08 -16.84 -11.37
N ASN A 22 -14.09 -17.72 -11.20
CA ASN A 22 -14.12 -19.12 -11.62
C ASN A 22 -13.10 -19.94 -10.79
N GLU A 23 -12.88 -21.20 -11.12
CA GLU A 23 -11.99 -22.10 -10.36
C GLU A 23 -10.52 -21.66 -10.36
N ASP A 24 -10.06 -20.98 -11.41
CA ASP A 24 -8.66 -20.61 -11.58
C ASP A 24 -8.38 -19.12 -11.37
N THR A 25 -9.42 -18.29 -11.25
CA THR A 25 -9.31 -16.84 -11.14
C THR A 25 -10.27 -16.26 -10.11
N ALA A 26 -9.71 -15.51 -9.16
CA ALA A 26 -10.43 -14.58 -8.29
C ALA A 26 -10.00 -13.14 -8.60
N MET A 27 -10.95 -12.22 -8.46
CA MET A 27 -10.73 -10.78 -8.53
C MET A 27 -10.38 -10.26 -7.13
N ILE A 28 -9.37 -9.40 -7.06
CA ILE A 28 -9.06 -8.63 -5.86
C ILE A 28 -9.49 -7.19 -6.15
N GLN A 29 -10.25 -6.59 -5.23
CA GLN A 29 -10.66 -5.20 -5.32
C GLN A 29 -10.20 -4.44 -4.08
N THR A 30 -9.44 -3.37 -4.30
CA THR A 30 -9.08 -2.40 -3.25
C THR A 30 -9.33 -0.97 -3.73
N LEU A 31 -9.33 -0.04 -2.78
CA LEU A 31 -9.49 1.38 -3.01
C LEU A 31 -8.78 2.13 -1.90
N ASP A 32 -7.85 3.02 -2.28
CA ASP A 32 -7.13 3.83 -1.32
C ASP A 32 -6.79 5.20 -1.89
N PHE A 33 -6.98 6.25 -1.08
CA PHE A 33 -6.72 7.65 -1.46
C PHE A 33 -6.50 8.51 -0.21
N PHE A 34 -5.63 9.52 -0.32
CA PHE A 34 -5.27 10.37 0.81
C PHE A 34 -4.80 11.76 0.35
N THR A 35 -4.53 12.63 1.32
CA THR A 35 -4.06 14.01 1.09
C THR A 35 -2.56 14.06 0.78
N PRO A 36 -2.05 15.13 0.14
CA PRO A 36 -0.63 15.26 -0.16
C PRO A 36 0.27 15.02 1.06
N ILE A 37 1.26 14.14 0.87
CA ILE A 37 2.30 13.86 1.87
C ILE A 37 3.68 14.40 1.44
N VAL A 38 3.76 14.98 0.26
CA VAL A 38 4.94 15.65 -0.29
C VAL A 38 4.47 16.80 -1.18
N ASP A 39 5.32 17.81 -1.33
CA ASP A 39 4.96 19.02 -2.10
C ASP A 39 5.00 18.79 -3.62
N ASP A 40 5.89 17.93 -4.11
CA ASP A 40 6.02 17.62 -5.54
C ASP A 40 4.79 16.82 -6.03
N PRO A 41 3.92 17.38 -6.90
CA PRO A 41 2.64 16.76 -7.24
C PRO A 41 2.83 15.44 -8.00
N TYR A 42 3.83 15.37 -8.86
CA TYR A 42 4.16 14.14 -9.60
C TYR A 42 4.59 13.01 -8.65
N THR A 43 5.48 13.30 -7.71
CA THR A 43 5.90 12.34 -6.69
C THR A 43 4.75 11.93 -5.77
N PHE A 44 3.87 12.87 -5.39
CA PHE A 44 2.65 12.53 -4.64
C PHE A 44 1.79 11.52 -5.40
N GLY A 45 1.54 11.76 -6.70
CA GLY A 45 0.83 10.82 -7.56
C GLY A 45 1.46 9.43 -7.58
N GLN A 46 2.79 9.35 -7.68
CA GLN A 46 3.53 8.09 -7.62
C GLN A 46 3.35 7.36 -6.28
N ILE A 47 3.38 8.09 -5.16
CA ILE A 47 3.26 7.48 -3.84
C ILE A 47 1.82 6.99 -3.60
N ALA A 48 0.82 7.81 -3.93
CA ALA A 48 -0.59 7.42 -3.80
C ALA A 48 -0.91 6.17 -4.63
N ALA A 49 -0.42 6.11 -5.87
CA ALA A 49 -0.58 4.92 -6.69
C ALA A 49 0.15 3.70 -6.10
N ALA A 50 1.39 3.86 -5.63
CA ALA A 50 2.14 2.76 -5.02
C ALA A 50 1.46 2.20 -3.76
N ASN A 51 0.82 3.06 -2.97
CA ASN A 51 0.03 2.67 -1.80
C ASN A 51 -1.23 1.90 -2.22
N ALA A 52 -2.06 2.45 -3.11
CA ALA A 52 -3.29 1.78 -3.54
C ALA A 52 -3.05 0.44 -4.30
N LEU A 53 -1.87 0.27 -4.92
CA LEU A 53 -1.46 -1.00 -5.53
C LEU A 53 -0.97 -2.03 -4.49
N SER A 54 -0.63 -1.59 -3.29
CA SER A 54 0.04 -2.39 -2.27
C SER A 54 -0.80 -3.59 -1.81
N ASP A 55 -2.08 -3.37 -1.53
CA ASP A 55 -3.00 -4.41 -1.06
C ASP A 55 -3.13 -5.56 -2.06
N ILE A 56 -3.11 -5.25 -3.37
CA ILE A 56 -3.13 -6.31 -4.39
C ILE A 56 -1.95 -7.27 -4.22
N TYR A 57 -0.76 -6.73 -3.93
CA TYR A 57 0.43 -7.54 -3.70
C TYR A 57 0.40 -8.26 -2.34
N ALA A 58 -0.17 -7.62 -1.30
CA ALA A 58 -0.34 -8.23 0.01
C ALA A 58 -1.25 -9.47 -0.05
N MET A 59 -2.26 -9.46 -0.94
CA MET A 59 -3.13 -10.60 -1.23
C MET A 59 -2.52 -11.64 -2.20
N GLY A 60 -1.26 -11.46 -2.62
CA GLY A 60 -0.57 -12.33 -3.58
C GLY A 60 -0.99 -12.13 -5.04
N GLY A 61 -1.78 -11.10 -5.32
CA GLY A 61 -2.34 -10.82 -6.63
C GLY A 61 -1.43 -10.04 -7.57
N LYS A 62 -1.92 -9.90 -8.80
CA LYS A 62 -1.33 -9.05 -9.84
C LYS A 62 -2.33 -7.95 -10.23
N PRO A 63 -1.96 -6.66 -10.15
CA PRO A 63 -2.80 -5.56 -10.64
C PRO A 63 -3.07 -5.69 -12.15
N VAL A 64 -4.26 -5.29 -12.61
CA VAL A 64 -4.63 -5.31 -14.04
C VAL A 64 -5.11 -3.95 -14.51
N VAL A 65 -6.06 -3.34 -13.78
CA VAL A 65 -6.60 -2.02 -14.11
C VAL A 65 -6.74 -1.16 -12.86
N ALA A 66 -6.68 0.16 -13.05
CA ALA A 66 -6.93 1.14 -12.01
C ALA A 66 -7.84 2.28 -12.49
N LEU A 67 -8.63 2.82 -11.58
CA LEU A 67 -9.47 4.00 -11.78
C LEU A 67 -9.02 5.12 -10.84
N ASN A 68 -8.84 6.32 -11.37
CA ASN A 68 -8.49 7.49 -10.56
C ASN A 68 -9.63 7.89 -9.63
N ILE A 69 -9.27 8.27 -8.41
CA ILE A 69 -10.13 8.95 -7.46
C ILE A 69 -9.48 10.29 -7.15
N VAL A 70 -10.18 11.36 -7.48
CA VAL A 70 -9.62 12.72 -7.40
C VAL A 70 -10.58 13.62 -6.64
N CYS A 71 -10.09 14.25 -5.59
CA CYS A 71 -10.68 15.45 -5.03
C CYS A 71 -9.71 16.59 -5.28
N PHE A 72 -10.11 17.65 -5.97
CA PHE A 72 -9.18 18.73 -6.31
C PHE A 72 -9.87 20.09 -6.30
N PRO A 73 -9.27 21.11 -5.65
CA PRO A 73 -9.89 22.42 -5.53
C PRO A 73 -9.83 23.20 -6.84
N ASN A 74 -10.95 23.81 -7.21
CA ASN A 74 -11.03 24.70 -8.37
C ASN A 74 -10.10 25.93 -8.31
N CYS A 75 -9.58 26.28 -7.13
CA CYS A 75 -8.67 27.42 -6.96
C CYS A 75 -7.19 27.10 -7.27
N LEU A 76 -6.83 25.83 -7.42
CA LEU A 76 -5.46 25.44 -7.79
C LEU A 76 -5.30 25.31 -9.31
N PRO A 77 -4.10 25.59 -9.85
CA PRO A 77 -3.80 25.37 -11.27
C PRO A 77 -4.02 23.91 -11.68
N ILE A 78 -4.69 23.70 -12.81
CA ILE A 78 -5.03 22.36 -13.32
C ILE A 78 -3.78 21.55 -13.71
N GLU A 79 -2.67 22.23 -13.98
CA GLU A 79 -1.37 21.63 -14.28
C GLU A 79 -0.84 20.81 -13.11
N ILE A 80 -1.14 21.21 -11.86
CA ILE A 80 -0.80 20.45 -10.65
C ILE A 80 -1.53 19.11 -10.68
N LEU A 81 -2.84 19.11 -10.98
CA LEU A 81 -3.60 17.87 -11.13
C LEU A 81 -3.03 17.00 -12.25
N GLY A 82 -2.68 17.60 -13.39
CA GLY A 82 -2.02 16.89 -14.49
C GLY A 82 -0.74 16.18 -14.06
N GLN A 83 0.10 16.82 -13.24
CA GLN A 83 1.30 16.19 -12.68
C GLN A 83 0.99 15.03 -11.74
N ILE A 84 -0.01 15.15 -10.85
CA ILE A 84 -0.45 14.07 -9.96
C ILE A 84 -0.90 12.86 -10.79
N LEU A 85 -1.76 13.08 -11.78
CA LEU A 85 -2.27 12.01 -12.64
C LEU A 85 -1.15 11.34 -13.44
N ASN A 86 -0.21 12.11 -13.98
CA ASN A 86 0.95 11.56 -14.70
C ASN A 86 1.82 10.69 -13.78
N GLY A 87 2.10 11.15 -12.55
CA GLY A 87 2.86 10.37 -11.57
C GLY A 87 2.18 9.06 -11.19
N GLY A 88 0.86 9.11 -10.98
CA GLY A 88 0.08 7.91 -10.71
C GLY A 88 0.05 6.94 -11.89
N ALA A 89 -0.17 7.45 -13.10
CA ALA A 89 -0.20 6.63 -14.33
C ALA A 89 1.12 5.92 -14.58
N ASP A 90 2.26 6.61 -14.44
CA ASP A 90 3.58 6.02 -14.63
C ASP A 90 3.85 4.90 -13.60
N LYS A 91 3.36 5.07 -12.36
CA LYS A 91 3.48 4.04 -11.32
C LYS A 91 2.60 2.82 -11.60
N VAL A 92 1.38 3.03 -12.08
CA VAL A 92 0.48 1.94 -12.51
C VAL A 92 1.06 1.18 -13.70
N LEU A 93 1.71 1.88 -14.63
CA LEU A 93 2.40 1.26 -15.75
C LEU A 93 3.61 0.42 -15.29
N GLU A 94 4.41 0.91 -14.33
CA GLU A 94 5.49 0.14 -13.70
C GLU A 94 4.97 -1.16 -13.05
N ALA A 95 3.76 -1.12 -12.47
CA ALA A 95 3.09 -2.29 -11.91
C ALA A 95 2.63 -3.31 -12.96
N GLY A 96 2.63 -2.95 -14.24
CA GLY A 96 2.14 -3.78 -15.34
C GLY A 96 0.62 -3.75 -15.51
N ALA A 97 -0.04 -2.71 -14.98
CA ALA A 97 -1.46 -2.44 -15.10
C ALA A 97 -1.71 -1.19 -15.95
N VAL A 98 -2.98 -0.87 -16.20
CA VAL A 98 -3.38 0.32 -16.97
C VAL A 98 -4.42 1.16 -16.23
N VAL A 99 -4.29 2.48 -16.31
CA VAL A 99 -5.33 3.40 -15.83
C VAL A 99 -6.42 3.49 -16.90
N VAL A 100 -7.68 3.21 -16.54
CA VAL A 100 -8.80 3.09 -17.49
C VAL A 100 -9.87 4.16 -17.33
N GLY A 101 -9.60 5.20 -16.54
CA GLY A 101 -10.53 6.30 -16.29
C GLY A 101 -10.49 6.71 -14.83
N GLY A 102 -11.62 7.19 -14.32
CA GLY A 102 -11.77 7.58 -12.93
C GLY A 102 -12.91 8.56 -12.72
N HIS A 103 -12.96 9.13 -11.53
CA HIS A 103 -13.90 10.19 -11.19
C HIS A 103 -13.21 11.30 -10.41
N SER A 104 -13.65 12.53 -10.63
CA SER A 104 -13.14 13.72 -9.97
C SER A 104 -14.27 14.55 -9.38
N VAL A 105 -14.06 15.06 -8.16
CA VAL A 105 -14.98 15.96 -7.48
C VAL A 105 -14.25 17.21 -7.00
N ASP A 106 -14.96 18.33 -6.90
CA ASP A 106 -14.45 19.56 -6.28
C ASP A 106 -14.39 19.39 -4.76
N ASP A 107 -13.26 19.78 -4.17
CA ASP A 107 -13.01 19.72 -2.73
C ASP A 107 -11.93 20.76 -2.39
N ASN A 108 -12.04 21.41 -1.23
CA ASN A 108 -11.06 22.40 -0.78
C ASN A 108 -9.66 21.81 -0.57
N GLU A 109 -9.57 20.53 -0.21
CA GLU A 109 -8.30 19.86 0.05
C GLU A 109 -8.03 18.79 -1.02
N PRO A 110 -6.88 18.85 -1.73
CA PRO A 110 -6.49 17.85 -2.70
C PRO A 110 -6.44 16.45 -2.07
N LYS A 111 -7.04 15.47 -2.74
CA LYS A 111 -6.93 14.04 -2.40
C LYS A 111 -6.78 13.25 -3.68
N TYR A 112 -5.89 12.28 -3.67
CA TYR A 112 -5.68 11.43 -4.83
C TYR A 112 -5.41 10.00 -4.41
N GLY A 113 -5.86 9.08 -5.24
CA GLY A 113 -5.63 7.66 -5.09
C GLY A 113 -6.30 6.87 -6.19
N LEU A 114 -6.40 5.57 -5.99
CA LEU A 114 -6.88 4.65 -7.01
C LEU A 114 -7.85 3.64 -6.41
N SER A 115 -8.88 3.28 -7.18
CA SER A 115 -9.47 1.96 -7.07
C SER A 115 -8.72 1.01 -7.98
N VAL A 116 -8.27 -0.12 -7.45
CA VAL A 116 -7.43 -1.07 -8.17
C VAL A 116 -8.13 -2.43 -8.23
N THR A 117 -8.14 -3.00 -9.43
CA THR A 117 -8.57 -4.37 -9.66
C THR A 117 -7.35 -5.23 -9.99
N GLY A 118 -7.16 -6.28 -9.20
CA GLY A 118 -6.16 -7.31 -9.42
C GLY A 118 -6.79 -8.67 -9.68
N ILE A 119 -5.96 -9.63 -10.07
CA ILE A 119 -6.33 -11.04 -10.23
C ILE A 119 -5.37 -11.92 -9.45
N VAL A 120 -5.89 -13.03 -8.93
CA VAL A 120 -5.12 -14.05 -8.20
C VAL A 120 -5.73 -15.43 -8.45
N ASN A 121 -4.90 -16.47 -8.37
CA ASN A 121 -5.44 -17.83 -8.34
C ASN A 121 -6.12 -18.05 -6.97
N PRO A 122 -7.38 -18.56 -6.91
CA PRO A 122 -8.09 -18.76 -5.65
C PRO A 122 -7.34 -19.60 -4.59
N ASN A 123 -6.42 -20.47 -5.02
CA ASN A 123 -5.63 -21.33 -4.14
C ASN A 123 -4.27 -20.72 -3.73
N ARG A 124 -3.96 -19.51 -4.18
CA ARG A 124 -2.69 -18.80 -3.91
C ARG A 124 -2.92 -17.42 -3.28
N ILE A 125 -4.12 -17.19 -2.74
CA ILE A 125 -4.43 -15.97 -2.00
C ILE A 125 -3.59 -15.96 -0.73
N LEU A 126 -2.81 -14.91 -0.57
CA LEU A 126 -2.16 -14.59 0.70
C LEU A 126 -3.18 -13.90 1.59
N LYS A 127 -3.18 -14.24 2.88
CA LYS A 127 -4.12 -13.73 3.86
C LYS A 127 -3.36 -13.10 5.01
N ASN A 128 -3.97 -12.13 5.68
CA ASN A 128 -3.39 -11.55 6.89
C ASN A 128 -3.45 -12.48 8.13
N PHE A 129 -3.79 -13.76 7.98
CA PHE A 129 -3.85 -14.75 9.06
C PHE A 129 -3.35 -16.12 8.61
N GLY A 130 -3.07 -16.98 9.59
CA GLY A 130 -2.54 -18.33 9.35
C GLY A 130 -1.11 -18.52 9.82
N SER A 131 -0.52 -17.52 10.48
CA SER A 131 0.81 -17.62 11.07
C SER A 131 0.87 -18.74 12.11
N LEU A 132 1.99 -19.46 12.12
CA LEU A 132 2.24 -20.60 13.00
C LEU A 132 3.39 -20.31 13.97
N VAL A 133 3.37 -21.00 15.11
CA VAL A 133 4.52 -20.98 16.02
C VAL A 133 5.74 -21.58 15.33
N GLY A 134 6.81 -20.80 15.24
CA GLY A 134 8.04 -21.18 14.53
C GLY A 134 8.25 -20.40 13.23
N ASP A 135 7.24 -19.68 12.74
CA ASP A 135 7.38 -18.78 11.60
C ASP A 135 8.37 -17.64 11.88
N VAL A 136 8.98 -17.13 10.80
CA VAL A 136 9.89 -15.99 10.83
C VAL A 136 9.20 -14.78 10.19
N LEU A 137 9.27 -13.64 10.87
CA LEU A 137 8.73 -12.37 10.36
C LEU A 137 9.75 -11.71 9.41
N ILE A 138 9.28 -11.31 8.23
CA ILE A 138 10.09 -10.64 7.20
C ILE A 138 9.46 -9.29 6.91
N LEU A 139 10.28 -8.23 6.93
CA LEU A 139 9.89 -6.88 6.55
C LEU A 139 10.66 -6.46 5.29
N THR A 140 9.94 -5.98 4.27
CA THR A 140 10.50 -5.73 2.93
C THR A 140 10.87 -4.28 2.68
N LYS A 141 10.43 -3.36 3.55
CA LYS A 141 10.74 -1.93 3.52
C LYS A 141 11.12 -1.43 4.91
N PRO A 142 12.09 -0.51 5.03
CA PRO A 142 12.42 0.08 6.32
C PRO A 142 11.27 0.93 6.86
N LEU A 143 11.12 0.97 8.18
CA LEU A 143 10.18 1.85 8.87
C LEU A 143 10.67 3.32 8.88
N GLY A 144 9.79 4.23 9.30
CA GLY A 144 10.15 5.61 9.64
C GLY A 144 9.61 6.70 8.72
N THR A 145 8.92 6.33 7.63
CA THR A 145 8.34 7.27 6.67
C THR A 145 7.37 8.26 7.31
N GLY A 146 6.54 7.83 8.28
CA GLY A 146 5.61 8.72 8.99
C GLY A 146 6.31 9.79 9.84
N ILE A 147 7.42 9.45 10.51
CA ILE A 147 8.21 10.41 11.29
C ILE A 147 8.84 11.45 10.34
N ILE A 148 9.43 10.98 9.24
CA ILE A 148 10.02 11.87 8.24
C ILE A 148 8.95 12.74 7.58
N ASN A 149 7.77 12.20 7.27
CA ASN A 149 6.66 12.98 6.73
C ASN A 149 6.21 14.10 7.68
N THR A 150 6.24 13.83 8.99
CA THR A 150 5.96 14.86 10.01
C THR A 150 7.03 15.94 10.01
N ALA A 151 8.31 15.55 9.88
CA ALA A 151 9.42 16.48 9.75
C ALA A 151 9.38 17.29 8.43
N ILE A 152 8.89 16.71 7.33
CA ILE A 152 8.67 17.40 6.05
C ILE A 152 7.60 18.48 6.22
N LYS A 153 6.44 18.12 6.80
CA LYS A 153 5.35 19.07 7.09
C LYS A 153 5.78 20.19 8.05
N GLY A 154 6.71 19.89 8.95
CA GLY A 154 7.31 20.86 9.86
C GLY A 154 8.49 21.64 9.28
N GLU A 155 8.85 21.44 8.01
CA GLU A 155 9.99 22.07 7.33
C GLU A 155 11.36 21.85 8.02
N ILE A 156 11.50 20.75 8.77
CA ILE A 156 12.72 20.40 9.52
C ILE A 156 13.42 19.12 9.01
N ALA A 157 12.83 18.45 8.00
CA ALA A 157 13.45 17.29 7.38
C ALA A 157 14.68 17.70 6.55
N SER A 158 15.78 16.93 6.68
CA SER A 158 16.90 17.08 5.76
C SER A 158 16.52 16.61 4.35
N LYS A 159 17.21 17.14 3.33
CA LYS A 159 17.03 16.70 1.94
C LYS A 159 17.27 15.19 1.78
N GLU A 160 18.27 14.64 2.47
CA GLU A 160 18.57 13.21 2.44
C GLU A 160 17.43 12.37 3.04
N ALA A 161 16.86 12.80 4.17
CA ALA A 161 15.71 12.14 4.79
C ALA A 161 14.50 12.14 3.84
N TYR A 162 14.23 13.30 3.22
CA TYR A 162 13.16 13.45 2.23
C TYR A 162 13.35 12.47 1.06
N GLU A 163 14.52 12.46 0.42
CA GLU A 163 14.81 11.61 -0.74
C GLU A 163 14.69 10.11 -0.39
N LYS A 164 15.19 9.69 0.78
CA LYS A 164 15.07 8.29 1.24
C LYS A 164 13.61 7.91 1.52
N ALA A 165 12.85 8.75 2.22
CA ALA A 165 11.44 8.48 2.50
C ALA A 165 10.62 8.41 1.21
N VAL A 166 10.81 9.37 0.31
CA VAL A 166 10.18 9.40 -1.02
C VAL A 166 10.51 8.14 -1.82
N ARG A 167 11.77 7.70 -1.82
CA ARG A 167 12.19 6.47 -2.49
C ARG A 167 11.49 5.24 -1.92
N VAL A 168 11.45 5.10 -0.59
CA VAL A 168 10.79 3.97 0.08
C VAL A 168 9.29 3.95 -0.24
N MET A 169 8.61 5.10 -0.14
CA MET A 169 7.18 5.21 -0.38
C MET A 169 6.80 4.96 -1.84
N LYS A 170 7.59 5.39 -2.82
CA LYS A 170 7.30 5.16 -4.26
C LYS A 170 7.70 3.78 -4.77
N THR A 171 8.39 2.98 -3.97
CA THR A 171 8.80 1.62 -4.36
C THR A 171 7.61 0.69 -4.32
N LEU A 172 7.27 0.04 -5.43
CA LEU A 172 6.17 -0.92 -5.48
C LEU A 172 6.45 -2.16 -4.63
N ASN A 173 5.43 -2.69 -3.97
CA ASN A 173 5.49 -4.02 -3.35
C ASN A 173 5.49 -5.17 -4.38
N LYS A 174 5.35 -4.85 -5.68
CA LYS A 174 5.53 -5.77 -6.82
C LYS A 174 6.70 -6.73 -6.65
N TYR A 175 7.89 -6.21 -6.34
CA TYR A 175 9.11 -7.01 -6.28
C TYR A 175 9.06 -8.01 -5.12
N ALA A 176 8.52 -7.61 -3.97
CA ALA A 176 8.28 -8.52 -2.85
C ALA A 176 7.19 -9.55 -3.21
N GLY A 177 6.06 -9.10 -3.78
CA GLY A 177 4.95 -9.94 -4.24
C GLY A 177 5.38 -11.05 -5.22
N GLU A 178 6.21 -10.71 -6.21
CA GLU A 178 6.74 -11.67 -7.18
C GLU A 178 7.69 -12.70 -6.56
N ILE A 179 8.38 -12.34 -5.46
CA ILE A 179 9.27 -13.25 -4.73
C ILE A 179 8.44 -14.16 -3.82
N ILE A 180 7.55 -13.61 -2.98
CA ILE A 180 6.79 -14.37 -1.99
C ILE A 180 5.88 -15.41 -2.65
N ASN A 181 5.34 -15.14 -3.83
CA ASN A 181 4.49 -16.07 -4.59
C ASN A 181 5.20 -17.38 -5.01
N LYS A 182 6.53 -17.46 -4.86
CA LYS A 182 7.35 -18.66 -5.13
C LYS A 182 7.54 -19.55 -3.90
N TYR A 183 7.11 -19.10 -2.73
CA TYR A 183 7.27 -19.80 -1.44
C TYR A 183 5.91 -20.04 -0.79
N ASP A 184 5.87 -20.97 0.14
CA ASP A 184 4.69 -21.21 0.97
C ASP A 184 4.72 -20.25 2.15
N VAL A 185 4.07 -19.11 1.97
CA VAL A 185 3.92 -18.07 3.01
C VAL A 185 2.65 -18.34 3.80
N THR A 186 2.75 -18.33 5.13
CA THR A 186 1.65 -18.63 6.05
C THR A 186 0.69 -17.47 6.23
N ALA A 187 1.20 -16.24 6.24
CA ALA A 187 0.43 -15.00 6.28
C ALA A 187 1.21 -13.83 5.65
N CYS A 188 0.50 -12.85 5.10
CA CYS A 188 1.07 -11.64 4.52
C CYS A 188 0.14 -10.45 4.76
N THR A 189 0.73 -9.27 4.96
CA THR A 189 0.06 -7.96 4.99
C THR A 189 1.10 -6.89 4.67
N ASP A 190 0.68 -5.66 4.40
CA ASP A 190 1.58 -4.53 4.20
C ASP A 190 1.51 -3.51 5.34
N ILE A 191 2.67 -2.94 5.68
CA ILE A 191 2.77 -2.01 6.82
C ILE A 191 2.45 -0.59 6.35
N THR A 192 1.23 -0.14 6.67
CA THR A 192 0.69 1.20 6.31
C THR A 192 0.42 2.06 7.56
N GLY A 193 -0.73 2.75 7.62
CA GLY A 193 -1.04 3.80 8.60
C GLY A 193 -1.11 3.32 10.05
N PHE A 194 -1.39 2.04 10.29
CA PHE A 194 -1.40 1.46 11.64
C PHE A 194 0.00 1.17 12.19
N GLY A 195 1.03 1.26 11.33
CA GLY A 195 2.41 0.96 11.67
C GLY A 195 2.65 -0.52 11.95
N LEU A 196 3.92 -0.86 12.22
CA LEU A 196 4.35 -2.25 12.40
C LEU A 196 3.55 -2.96 13.50
N MET A 197 3.33 -2.28 14.63
CA MET A 197 2.69 -2.90 15.79
C MET A 197 1.20 -3.14 15.58
N GLY A 198 0.49 -2.26 14.88
CA GLY A 198 -0.94 -2.44 14.58
C GLY A 198 -1.16 -3.64 13.68
N HIS A 199 -0.49 -3.66 12.53
CA HIS A 199 -0.55 -4.76 11.57
C HIS A 199 -0.04 -6.09 12.15
N SER A 200 1.03 -6.06 12.94
CA SER A 200 1.51 -7.26 13.66
C SER A 200 0.47 -7.78 14.66
N TYR A 201 -0.24 -6.88 15.34
CA TYR A 201 -1.28 -7.26 16.29
C TYR A 201 -2.46 -7.92 15.59
N GLU A 202 -2.96 -7.33 14.50
CA GLU A 202 -4.07 -7.89 13.72
C GLU A 202 -3.75 -9.30 13.21
N MET A 203 -2.57 -9.46 12.60
CA MET A 203 -2.11 -10.76 12.10
C MET A 203 -1.94 -11.80 13.21
N ALA A 204 -1.31 -11.42 14.32
CA ALA A 204 -1.11 -12.31 15.47
C ALA A 204 -2.45 -12.71 16.13
N TYR A 205 -3.36 -11.75 16.27
CA TYR A 205 -4.69 -11.96 16.84
C TYR A 205 -5.52 -12.92 15.97
N ALA A 206 -5.61 -12.67 14.67
CA ALA A 206 -6.34 -13.52 13.73
C ALA A 206 -5.74 -14.94 13.65
N SER A 207 -4.42 -15.05 13.80
CA SER A 207 -3.69 -16.33 13.80
C SER A 207 -3.65 -17.03 15.16
N LYS A 208 -4.14 -16.40 16.24
CA LYS A 208 -4.10 -16.92 17.62
C LYS A 208 -2.69 -17.28 18.10
N VAL A 209 -1.71 -16.45 17.75
CA VAL A 209 -0.31 -16.58 18.18
C VAL A 209 0.20 -15.25 18.75
N SER A 210 1.45 -15.24 19.24
CA SER A 210 2.14 -14.01 19.66
C SER A 210 3.41 -13.83 18.85
N PHE A 211 3.67 -12.60 18.42
CA PHE A 211 4.90 -12.24 17.71
C PHE A 211 5.96 -11.72 18.68
N LYS A 212 7.20 -12.21 18.52
CA LYS A 212 8.37 -11.71 19.23
C LYS A 212 9.24 -10.93 18.25
N ILE A 213 9.22 -9.61 18.37
CA ILE A 213 9.95 -8.70 17.49
C ILE A 213 11.18 -8.17 18.23
N TYR A 214 12.36 -8.36 17.65
CA TYR A 214 13.62 -7.85 18.19
C TYR A 214 13.92 -6.50 17.55
N LYS A 215 13.91 -5.43 18.37
CA LYS A 215 14.14 -4.05 17.92
C LYS A 215 15.39 -3.91 17.04
N GLU A 216 16.48 -4.56 17.44
CA GLU A 216 17.78 -4.51 16.77
C GLU A 216 17.76 -5.08 15.34
N LEU A 217 16.74 -5.86 14.98
CA LEU A 217 16.56 -6.44 13.64
C LEU A 217 15.56 -5.65 12.78
N ILE A 218 14.93 -4.60 13.31
CA ILE A 218 13.95 -3.80 12.57
C ILE A 218 14.70 -2.80 11.67
N PRO A 219 14.59 -2.89 10.34
CA PRO A 219 15.15 -1.88 9.46
C PRO A 219 14.32 -0.59 9.57
N TYR A 220 15.01 0.54 9.68
CA TYR A 220 14.39 1.88 9.63
C TYR A 220 15.29 2.83 8.84
N ILE A 221 14.70 3.90 8.33
CA ILE A 221 15.43 4.98 7.65
C ILE A 221 16.29 5.69 8.70
N GLU A 222 17.62 5.67 8.54
CA GLU A 222 18.58 6.09 9.57
C GLU A 222 18.33 7.51 10.10
N GLU A 223 17.88 8.42 9.24
CA GLU A 223 17.58 9.83 9.53
C GLU A 223 16.49 10.03 10.59
N VAL A 224 15.66 9.02 10.84
CA VAL A 224 14.65 9.03 11.90
C VAL A 224 15.30 9.32 13.26
N THR A 225 16.52 8.84 13.49
CA THR A 225 17.23 8.98 14.77
C THR A 225 17.84 10.36 14.98
N ASN A 226 18.04 11.13 13.91
CA ASN A 226 18.60 12.49 13.97
C ASN A 226 17.54 13.55 14.31
N SER A 227 16.25 13.22 14.26
CA SER A 227 15.15 14.14 14.55
C SER A 227 14.93 14.39 16.07
N TYR A 228 15.67 13.69 16.93
CA TYR A 228 15.58 13.76 18.40
C TYR A 228 16.87 14.22 19.09
N LYS A 229 17.82 14.82 18.36
CA LYS A 229 19.01 15.48 18.92
C LYS A 229 18.88 16.98 18.78
#